data_AF-B1YC75-F1
#
_entry.id   AF-B1YC75-F1
#
_cell.length_a   1.000
_cell.length_b   1.000
_cell.length_c   1.000
_cell.angle_alpha   90.00
_cell.angle_beta   90.00
_cell.angle_gamma   90.00
#
_symmetry.space_group_name_H-M   'P 1'
#
loop_
_entity.id
_entity.type
_entity.pdbx_description
1 polymer ?
#
loop_
_entity_poly.entity_id
_entity_poly.type
_entity_poly.pdbx_seq_one_letter_code
_entity_poly.pdbx_strand_id
1 'polypeptide(L)'
;MAAGLEGLRLLRSGIQYLIISVVLSLVLWLLGPVFGLIAAVAAFVLAILGFVKIWRGFTALESVVGSTTLGKVGVILIVTVILAIVGVVLLGIQLYKIGAHFNEGTLKAGGIVTAIPLISFIGLILAYVGLGNLLSSQTAKA
;
A
#
# COMPACT_ATOMS: atom_id res chain seq x y z
N MET A 1 -5.46 -9.12 -19.30
CA MET A 1 -6.41 -8.87 -18.17
C MET A 1 -5.99 -9.59 -16.89
N ALA A 2 -5.62 -10.87 -16.92
CA ALA A 2 -5.21 -11.63 -15.73
C ALA A 2 -4.08 -10.96 -14.90
N ALA A 3 -3.02 -10.47 -15.56
CA ALA A 3 -1.89 -9.80 -14.90
C ALA A 3 -2.30 -8.50 -14.16
N GLY A 4 -3.25 -7.75 -14.70
CA GLY A 4 -3.77 -6.53 -14.05
C GLY A 4 -4.57 -6.84 -12.79
N LEU A 5 -5.42 -7.87 -12.85
CA LEU A 5 -6.22 -8.32 -11.72
C LEU A 5 -5.33 -8.86 -10.59
N GLU A 6 -4.30 -9.63 -10.95
CA GLU A 6 -3.30 -10.13 -10.00
C GLU A 6 -2.52 -8.97 -9.37
N GLY A 7 -2.13 -7.98 -10.16
CA GLY A 7 -1.46 -6.77 -9.68
C GLY A 7 -2.28 -5.98 -8.67
N LEU A 8 -3.57 -5.76 -8.94
CA LEU A 8 -4.51 -5.11 -8.00
C LEU A 8 -4.66 -5.92 -6.71
N ARG A 9 -4.76 -7.25 -6.81
CA ARG A 9 -4.89 -8.15 -5.65
C ARG A 9 -3.64 -8.12 -4.78
N LEU A 10 -2.46 -8.15 -5.39
CA LEU A 10 -1.18 -8.05 -4.70
C LEU A 10 -1.04 -6.69 -4.01
N LEU A 11 -1.41 -5.60 -4.69
CA LEU A 11 -1.33 -4.26 -4.14
C LEU A 11 -2.27 -4.09 -2.92
N ARG A 12 -3.53 -4.55 -3.05
CA ARG A 12 -4.49 -4.54 -1.94
C ARG A 12 -4.00 -5.35 -0.75
N SER A 13 -3.50 -6.56 -1.02
CA SER A 13 -2.95 -7.43 0.03
C SER A 13 -1.75 -6.78 0.70
N GLY A 14 -0.86 -6.15 -0.07
CA GLY A 14 0.30 -5.42 0.45
C GLY A 14 -0.07 -4.26 1.36
N ILE A 15 -1.05 -3.43 0.97
CA ILE A 15 -1.57 -2.34 1.81
C ILE A 15 -2.18 -2.89 3.10
N GLN A 16 -2.89 -4.01 3.05
CA GLN A 16 -3.46 -4.64 4.25
C GLN A 16 -2.37 -5.02 5.26
N TYR A 17 -1.23 -5.56 4.81
CA TYR A 17 -0.12 -5.87 5.73
C TYR A 17 0.47 -4.61 6.36
N LEU A 18 0.56 -3.50 5.62
CA LEU A 18 1.01 -2.23 6.18
C LEU A 18 0.04 -1.68 7.24
N ILE A 19 -1.28 -1.79 7.00
CA ILE A 19 -2.28 -1.37 7.99
C ILE A 19 -2.18 -2.24 9.25
N ILE A 20 -2.12 -3.57 9.08
CA ILE A 20 -2.04 -4.50 10.20
C ILE A 20 -0.73 -4.31 10.97
N SER A 21 0.41 -4.12 10.30
CA SER A 21 1.69 -3.94 11.00
C SER A 21 1.71 -2.69 11.87
N VAL A 22 1.11 -1.59 11.42
CA VAL A 22 0.98 -0.34 12.19
C VAL A 22 0.04 -0.52 13.38
N VAL A 23 -1.12 -1.16 13.20
CA VAL A 23 -2.06 -1.39 14.30
C VAL A 23 -1.47 -2.35 15.33
N LEU A 24 -0.84 -3.44 14.87
CA LEU A 24 -0.24 -4.46 15.72
C LEU A 24 0.91 -3.87 16.56
N SER A 25 1.75 -3.02 15.97
CA SER A 25 2.85 -2.37 16.69
C SER A 25 2.33 -1.43 17.77
N LEU A 26 1.29 -0.64 17.49
CA LEU A 26 0.67 0.25 18.48
C LEU A 26 0.02 -0.52 19.63
N VAL A 27 -0.75 -1.57 19.33
CA VAL A 27 -1.48 -2.37 20.34
C VAL A 27 -0.51 -3.08 21.28
N LEU A 28 0.56 -3.67 20.74
CA LEU A 28 1.48 -4.45 21.56
C LEU A 28 2.45 -3.57 22.35
N TRP A 29 2.70 -2.33 21.91
CA TRP A 29 3.43 -1.33 22.70
C TRP A 29 2.69 -0.99 24.00
N LEU A 30 1.35 -0.96 23.95
CA LEU A 30 0.48 -0.75 25.12
C LEU A 30 0.48 -1.91 26.13
N LEU A 31 0.82 -3.13 25.70
CA LEU A 31 0.84 -4.32 26.56
C LEU A 31 2.16 -4.52 27.33
N GLY A 32 3.13 -3.62 27.14
CA GLY A 32 4.38 -3.58 27.89
C GLY A 32 5.61 -4.03 27.08
N PRO A 33 6.83 -3.78 27.61
CA PRO A 33 8.08 -3.88 26.85
C PRO A 33 8.42 -5.31 26.38
N VAL A 34 8.00 -6.34 27.12
CA VAL A 34 8.23 -7.75 26.76
C VAL A 34 7.42 -8.14 25.53
N PHE A 35 6.15 -7.74 25.46
CA PHE A 35 5.31 -7.93 24.27
C PHE A 35 5.76 -7.03 23.12
N GLY A 36 6.34 -5.87 23.42
CA GLY A 36 6.91 -4.95 22.44
C GLY A 36 7.99 -5.56 21.55
N LEU A 37 8.87 -6.43 22.07
CA LEU A 37 9.92 -7.06 21.26
C LEU A 37 9.34 -8.09 20.27
N ILE A 38 8.45 -8.96 20.75
CA ILE A 38 7.77 -9.97 19.91
C ILE A 38 6.93 -9.27 18.83
N ALA A 39 6.25 -8.18 19.21
CA ALA A 39 5.52 -7.32 18.30
C ALA A 39 6.39 -6.68 17.24
N ALA A 40 7.54 -6.14 17.62
CA ALA A 40 8.46 -5.50 16.70
C ALA A 40 8.94 -6.50 15.64
N VAL A 41 9.28 -7.72 16.05
CA VAL A 41 9.68 -8.79 15.12
C VAL A 41 8.51 -9.16 14.20
N ALA A 42 7.32 -9.38 14.74
CA ALA A 42 6.14 -9.71 13.93
C ALA A 42 5.78 -8.59 12.94
N ALA A 43 5.75 -7.34 13.39
CA ALA A 43 5.48 -6.16 12.57
C ALA A 43 6.55 -5.99 11.48
N PHE A 44 7.81 -6.27 11.79
CA PHE A 44 8.90 -6.23 10.83
C PHE A 44 8.73 -7.27 9.71
N VAL A 45 8.39 -8.52 10.06
CA VAL A 45 8.09 -9.56 9.08
C VAL A 45 6.89 -9.16 8.21
N LEU A 46 5.80 -8.66 8.80
CA LEU A 46 4.63 -8.20 8.06
C LEU A 46 4.96 -7.01 7.14
N ALA A 47 5.83 -6.09 7.57
CA ALA A 47 6.28 -4.98 6.75
C ALA A 47 7.04 -5.48 5.52
N ILE A 48 7.99 -6.42 5.68
CA ILE A 48 8.71 -7.04 4.56
C ILE A 48 7.74 -7.70 3.58
N LEU A 49 6.78 -8.49 4.09
CA LEU A 49 5.76 -9.12 3.25
C LEU A 49 4.90 -8.09 2.51
N GLY A 50 4.52 -7.01 3.18
CA GLY A 50 3.82 -5.87 2.59
C GLY A 50 4.61 -5.26 1.43
N PHE A 51 5.89 -4.96 1.63
CA PHE A 51 6.77 -4.39 0.61
C PHE A 51 6.92 -5.29 -0.61
N VAL A 52 7.18 -6.58 -0.41
CA VAL A 52 7.31 -7.54 -1.51
C VAL A 52 6.02 -7.60 -2.33
N LYS A 53 4.84 -7.63 -1.67
CA LYS A 53 3.56 -7.66 -2.36
C LYS A 53 3.26 -6.37 -3.12
N ILE A 54 3.55 -5.20 -2.55
CA ILE A 54 3.36 -3.92 -3.23
C ILE A 54 4.28 -3.83 -4.46
N TRP A 55 5.54 -4.22 -4.33
CA TRP A 55 6.51 -4.18 -5.43
C TRP A 55 6.12 -5.11 -6.59
N ARG A 56 5.69 -6.34 -6.27
CA ARG A 56 5.14 -7.27 -7.26
C ARG A 56 3.85 -6.76 -7.88
N GLY A 57 2.96 -6.16 -7.07
CA GLY A 57 1.71 -5.56 -7.52
C GLY A 57 1.94 -4.45 -8.54
N PHE A 58 2.88 -3.53 -8.26
CA PHE A 58 3.25 -2.46 -9.20
C PHE A 58 3.89 -2.99 -10.48
N THR A 59 4.72 -4.03 -10.40
CA THR A 59 5.30 -4.67 -11.58
C THR A 59 4.23 -5.30 -12.47
N ALA A 60 3.25 -5.99 -11.88
CA ALA A 60 2.14 -6.57 -12.63
C ALA A 60 1.22 -5.49 -13.24
N LEU A 61 0.97 -4.40 -12.50
CA LEU A 61 0.18 -3.25 -12.95
C LEU A 61 0.85 -2.40 -14.03
N GLU A 62 2.17 -2.50 -14.20
CA GLU A 62 2.92 -1.73 -15.20
C GLU A 62 2.41 -1.98 -16.62
N SER A 63 2.06 -3.22 -16.92
CA SER A 63 1.48 -3.63 -18.20
C SER A 63 0.08 -3.02 -18.48
N VAL A 64 -0.60 -2.51 -17.45
CA VAL A 64 -1.99 -2.03 -17.53
C VAL A 64 -2.10 -0.53 -17.35
N VAL A 65 -1.39 0.03 -16.38
CA VAL A 65 -1.47 1.44 -15.97
C VAL A 65 -0.31 2.27 -16.55
N GLY A 66 0.67 1.61 -17.18
CA GLY A 66 1.88 2.26 -17.68
C GLY A 66 2.91 2.46 -16.56
N SER A 67 3.50 3.66 -16.47
CA SER A 67 4.62 3.91 -15.55
C SER A 67 4.25 3.73 -14.06
N THR A 68 4.70 2.61 -13.47
CA THR A 68 4.62 2.34 -12.02
C THR A 68 5.93 2.62 -11.27
N THR A 69 6.90 3.22 -11.96
CA THR A 69 8.24 3.54 -11.46
C THR A 69 8.18 4.37 -10.18
N LEU A 70 7.27 5.33 -10.06
CA LEU A 70 7.15 6.16 -8.85
C LEU A 70 6.75 5.33 -7.64
N GLY A 71 5.82 4.38 -7.80
CA GLY A 71 5.45 3.46 -6.71
C GLY A 71 6.58 2.54 -6.30
N LYS A 72 7.36 2.03 -7.26
CA LYS A 72 8.52 1.16 -6.97
C LYS A 72 9.63 1.93 -6.25
N VAL A 73 9.97 3.12 -6.72
CA VAL A 73 10.93 4.02 -6.05
C VAL A 73 10.41 4.40 -4.67
N GLY A 74 9.12 4.73 -4.55
CA GLY A 74 8.49 5.04 -3.28
C GLY A 74 8.66 3.93 -2.25
N VAL A 75 8.39 2.68 -2.64
CA VAL A 75 8.61 1.50 -1.79
C VAL A 75 10.05 1.37 -1.31
N ILE A 76 11.04 1.57 -2.19
CA ILE A 76 12.46 1.49 -1.84
C ILE A 76 12.83 2.59 -0.83
N LEU A 77 12.32 3.80 -1.04
CA LEU A 77 12.58 4.94 -0.16
C LEU A 77 11.93 4.79 1.22
N ILE A 78 10.80 4.09 1.35
CA ILE A 78 10.15 3.85 2.67
C ILE A 78 11.05 3.01 3.58
N VAL A 79 11.84 2.10 3.03
CA VAL A 79 12.75 1.25 3.81
C VAL A 79 13.91 2.07 4.42
N THR A 80 14.32 3.15 3.75
CA THR A 80 15.35 4.04 4.26
C THR A 80 14.77 5.07 5.23
N VAL A 81 15.18 5.03 6.50
CA VAL A 81 14.66 5.93 7.56
C VAL A 81 14.69 7.41 7.17
N ILE A 82 15.75 7.85 6.48
CA ILE A 82 15.94 9.26 6.08
C ILE A 82 14.95 9.70 4.99
N LEU A 83 14.61 8.82 4.04
CA LEU A 83 13.78 9.16 2.88
C LEU A 83 12.35 8.60 2.98
N ALA A 84 11.98 8.05 4.13
CA ALA A 84 10.69 7.39 4.32
C ALA A 84 9.51 8.33 4.01
N ILE A 85 9.62 9.61 4.37
CA ILE A 85 8.62 10.64 4.06
C ILE A 85 8.44 10.77 2.54
N VAL A 86 9.53 10.89 1.79
CA VAL A 86 9.49 10.99 0.32
C VAL A 86 8.90 9.70 -0.28
N GLY A 87 9.26 8.55 0.28
CA GLY A 87 8.75 7.26 -0.16
C GLY A 87 7.23 7.14 -0.02
N VAL A 88 6.67 7.57 1.11
CA VAL A 88 5.22 7.60 1.36
C VAL A 88 4.51 8.54 0.37
N VAL A 89 5.09 9.72 0.12
CA VAL A 89 4.57 10.68 -0.87
C VAL A 89 4.49 10.06 -2.27
N LEU A 90 5.58 9.42 -2.72
CA LEU A 90 5.64 8.77 -4.04
C LEU A 90 4.66 7.60 -4.16
N LEU A 91 4.50 6.82 -3.08
CA LEU A 91 3.53 5.74 -3.03
C LEU A 91 2.10 6.29 -3.16
N GLY A 92 1.77 7.37 -2.46
CA GLY A 92 0.48 8.06 -2.57
C GLY A 92 0.20 8.58 -3.99
N ILE A 93 1.19 9.21 -4.64
CA ILE A 93 1.08 9.65 -6.03
C ILE A 93 0.81 8.48 -6.97
N GLN A 94 1.48 7.35 -6.79
CA GLN A 94 1.25 6.17 -7.63
C GLN A 94 -0.15 5.58 -7.42
N LEU A 95 -0.64 5.53 -6.18
CA LEU A 95 -2.01 5.09 -5.88
C LEU A 95 -3.05 6.02 -6.53
N TYR A 96 -2.83 7.33 -6.48
CA TYR A 96 -3.67 8.30 -7.17
C TYR A 96 -3.70 8.04 -8.69
N LYS A 97 -2.54 7.79 -9.31
CA LYS A 97 -2.46 7.48 -10.75
C LYS A 97 -3.26 6.22 -11.12
N ILE A 98 -3.19 5.18 -10.30
CA ILE A 98 -3.97 3.95 -10.50
C ILE A 98 -5.47 4.26 -10.38
N GLY A 99 -5.88 5.00 -9.35
CA GLY A 99 -7.27 5.43 -9.19
C GLY A 99 -7.75 6.29 -10.36
N ALA A 100 -6.92 7.20 -10.87
CA ALA A 100 -7.21 8.02 -12.04
C ALA A 100 -7.42 7.17 -13.30
N HIS A 101 -6.53 6.20 -13.55
CA HIS A 101 -6.60 5.30 -14.70
C HIS A 101 -7.89 4.48 -14.74
N PHE A 102 -8.33 3.95 -13.59
CA PHE A 102 -9.56 3.16 -13.50
C PHE A 102 -10.81 3.97 -13.12
N ASN A 103 -10.69 5.29 -13.06
CA ASN A 103 -11.73 6.23 -12.65
C ASN A 103 -12.41 5.91 -11.30
N GLU A 104 -11.65 5.46 -10.30
CA GLU A 104 -12.16 5.12 -8.97
C GLU A 104 -11.84 6.23 -7.96
N GLY A 105 -12.89 6.87 -7.44
CA GLY A 105 -12.78 8.07 -6.60
C GLY A 105 -12.16 7.83 -5.22
N THR A 106 -12.45 6.68 -4.60
CA THR A 106 -11.93 6.31 -3.27
C THR A 106 -10.43 6.05 -3.29
N LEU A 107 -9.90 5.43 -4.34
CA LEU A 107 -8.48 5.18 -4.56
C LEU A 107 -7.74 6.46 -4.94
N LYS A 108 -8.36 7.37 -5.71
CA LYS A 108 -7.81 8.71 -5.96
C LYS A 108 -7.67 9.49 -4.65
N ALA A 109 -8.74 9.57 -3.86
CA ALA A 109 -8.73 10.23 -2.56
C ALA A 109 -7.71 9.57 -1.61
N GLY A 110 -7.70 8.23 -1.55
CA GLY A 110 -6.75 7.47 -0.74
C GLY A 110 -5.30 7.72 -1.14
N GLY A 111 -4.99 7.85 -2.43
CA GLY A 111 -3.66 8.22 -2.90
C GLY A 111 -3.22 9.61 -2.45
N ILE A 112 -4.10 10.61 -2.55
CA ILE A 112 -3.84 11.99 -2.10
C ILE A 112 -3.60 12.02 -0.57
N VAL A 113 -4.48 11.37 0.19
CA VAL A 113 -4.36 11.33 1.66
C VAL A 113 -3.11 10.55 2.09
N THR A 114 -2.75 9.47 1.38
CA THR A 114 -1.52 8.70 1.64
C THR A 114 -0.28 9.56 1.45
N ALA A 115 -0.29 10.47 0.48
CA ALA A 115 0.82 11.37 0.22
C ALA A 115 1.02 12.44 1.31
N ILE A 116 0.11 12.55 2.28
CA ILE A 116 0.25 13.45 3.43
C ILE A 116 0.79 12.62 4.62
N PRO A 117 2.07 12.77 5.02
CA PRO A 117 2.71 11.89 6.00
C PRO A 117 1.94 11.78 7.32
N LEU A 118 1.41 12.90 7.82
CA LEU A 118 0.70 13.00 9.09
C LEU A 118 -0.56 12.12 9.18
N ILE A 119 -1.26 11.94 8.06
CA ILE A 119 -2.54 11.22 7.96
C ILE A 119 -2.47 10.06 6.97
N SER A 120 -1.25 9.64 6.62
CA SER A 120 -0.98 8.62 5.61
C SER A 120 -1.68 7.30 5.90
N PHE A 121 -1.82 6.93 7.17
CA PHE A 121 -2.58 5.76 7.62
C PHE A 121 -4.04 5.77 7.16
N ILE A 122 -4.72 6.92 7.23
CA ILE A 122 -6.10 7.08 6.74
C ILE A 122 -6.14 6.89 5.22
N GLY A 123 -5.13 7.42 4.53
CA GLY A 123 -4.98 7.27 3.09
C GLY A 123 -4.82 5.81 2.67
N LEU A 124 -4.03 5.03 3.41
CA LEU A 124 -3.84 3.61 3.16
C LEU A 124 -5.15 2.83 3.32
N ILE A 125 -5.98 3.17 4.32
CA ILE A 125 -7.30 2.56 4.50
C ILE A 125 -8.20 2.86 3.28
N LEU A 126 -8.27 4.12 2.85
CA LEU A 126 -9.04 4.49 1.67
C LEU A 126 -8.53 3.79 0.41
N ALA A 127 -7.21 3.72 0.23
CA ALA A 127 -6.61 3.00 -0.89
C ALA A 127 -6.94 1.50 -0.85
N TYR A 128 -6.98 0.87 0.33
CA TYR A 128 -7.39 -0.52 0.49
C TYR A 128 -8.85 -0.75 0.06
N VAL A 129 -9.75 0.15 0.46
CA VAL A 129 -11.18 0.10 0.08
C VAL A 129 -11.32 0.32 -1.44
N GLY A 130 -10.69 1.36 -1.99
CA GLY A 130 -10.75 1.67 -3.41
C GLY A 130 -10.18 0.54 -4.30
N LEU A 131 -9.09 -0.12 -3.88
CA LEU A 131 -8.58 -1.31 -4.58
C LEU A 131 -9.56 -2.50 -4.48
N GLY A 132 -10.29 -2.63 -3.38
CA GLY A 132 -11.37 -3.62 -3.24
C GLY A 132 -12.50 -3.39 -4.24
N ASN A 133 -12.95 -2.14 -4.36
CA ASN A 133 -13.95 -1.74 -5.34
C ASN A 133 -13.49 -2.03 -6.77
N LEU A 134 -12.24 -1.67 -7.10
CA LEU A 134 -11.65 -1.96 -8.41
C LEU A 134 -11.60 -3.45 -8.71
N LEU A 135 -11.13 -4.27 -7.75
CA LEU A 135 -11.10 -5.71 -7.92
C LEU A 135 -12.49 -6.27 -8.23
N SER A 136 -13.50 -5.87 -7.47
CA SER A 136 -14.89 -6.31 -7.71
C SER A 136 -15.41 -5.89 -9.09
N SER A 137 -15.09 -4.67 -9.52
CA SER A 137 -15.49 -4.14 -10.84
C SER A 137 -14.82 -4.87 -11.99
N GLN A 138 -13.53 -5.20 -11.85
CA GLN A 138 -12.76 -5.89 -12.88
C GLN A 138 -13.12 -7.38 -12.95
N THR A 139 -13.43 -8.03 -11.82
CA THR A 139 -13.94 -9.41 -11.82
C THR A 139 -15.33 -9.53 -12.42
N ALA A 140 -16.17 -8.50 -12.32
CA ALA A 140 -17.50 -8.50 -12.92
C ALA A 140 -17.47 -8.28 -14.45
N LYS A 141 -16.35 -7.76 -14.99
CA LYS A 141 -16.14 -7.49 -16.42
C LYS A 141 -15.33 -8.56 -17.14
N ALA A 142 -14.77 -9.52 -16.41
CA ALA A 142 -13.97 -10.63 -16.92
C ALA A 142 -14.86 -11.86 -17.14
#